data_AF-H3G5A8-F1
#
_entry.id   AF-H3G5A8-F1
#
_cell.length_a   1.000
_cell.length_b   1.000
_cell.length_c   1.000
_cell.angle_alpha   90.00
_cell.angle_beta   90.00
_cell.angle_gamma   90.00
#
_symmetry.space_group_name_H-M   'P 1'
#
loop_
_entity.id
_entity.type
_entity.pdbx_description
1 polymer ?
#
loop_
_entity_poly.entity_id
_entity_poly.type
_entity_poly.pdbx_seq_one_letter_code
_entity_poly.pdbx_strand_id
1 'polypeptide(L)'
;GKITIVDLAGSERVSDSGAVGTQLRETCHINRSLHCLSQVIQAMNAPKCSKTGKSKFVPYRDSKLTMLLLDSLGGNCKTLMIACVNASPQFAVESTRTLEFAMGVAKIKN
;
A
#
# COMPACT_ATOMS: atom_id res chain seq x y z
N GLY A 1 12.03 -13.20 -18.03
CA GLY A 1 11.31 -12.06 -17.43
C GLY A 1 10.12 -12.57 -16.66
N LYS A 2 9.74 -11.92 -15.57
CA LYS A 2 8.58 -12.27 -14.73
C LYS A 2 7.60 -11.10 -14.80
N ILE A 3 6.33 -11.38 -15.08
CA ILE A 3 5.25 -10.40 -15.01
C ILE A 3 4.36 -10.81 -13.84
N THR A 4 4.12 -9.88 -12.93
CA THR A 4 3.20 -10.07 -11.80
C THR A 4 2.04 -9.12 -12.00
N ILE A 5 0.82 -9.66 -12.08
CA ILE A 5 -0.42 -8.88 -12.10
C ILE A 5 -1.09 -9.12 -10.74
N VAL A 6 -1.37 -8.04 -10.02
CA VAL A 6 -1.94 -8.10 -8.68
C VAL A 6 -3.19 -7.22 -8.65
N ASP A 7 -4.29 -7.80 -8.20
CA ASP A 7 -5.51 -7.07 -7.87
C ASP A 7 -5.57 -6.85 -6.35
N LEU A 8 -5.99 -5.66 -5.94
CA LEU A 8 -6.05 -5.25 -4.54
C LEU A 8 -7.50 -4.94 -4.16
N ALA A 9 -7.93 -5.45 -3.01
CA ALA A 9 -9.23 -5.10 -2.44
C ALA A 9 -9.30 -3.62 -2.05
N GLY A 10 -10.51 -3.11 -1.84
CA GLY A 10 -10.75 -1.75 -1.41
C GLY A 10 -10.21 -1.45 -0.01
N SER A 11 -9.89 -0.18 0.24
CA SER A 11 -9.44 0.34 1.53
C SER A 11 -10.58 1.03 2.29
N GLU A 12 -11.81 0.57 2.12
CA GLU A 12 -12.98 1.19 2.73
C GLU A 12 -12.91 1.16 4.26
N ARG A 13 -13.50 2.18 4.86
CA ARG A 13 -13.58 2.28 6.32
C ARG A 13 -14.61 1.29 6.82
N VAL A 14 -14.24 0.58 7.88
CA VAL A 14 -15.13 -0.33 8.60
C VAL A 14 -16.42 0.36 9.07
N SER A 15 -16.36 1.66 9.42
CA SER A 15 -17.53 2.44 9.81
C SER A 15 -18.55 2.59 8.68
N ASP A 16 -18.08 2.59 7.43
CA ASP A 16 -18.88 2.95 6.26
C ASP A 16 -19.35 1.68 5.52
N SER A 17 -18.76 0.51 5.85
CA SER A 17 -19.09 -0.78 5.21
C SER A 17 -20.32 -1.47 5.80
N GLY A 18 -20.75 -1.08 7.01
CA GLY A 18 -21.83 -1.78 7.73
C GLY A 18 -21.51 -3.24 8.06
N ALA A 19 -20.24 -3.66 7.93
CA ALA A 19 -19.83 -5.04 8.06
C ALA A 19 -19.94 -5.51 9.52
N VAL A 20 -20.52 -6.69 9.72
CA VAL A 20 -20.67 -7.33 11.03
C VAL A 20 -20.12 -8.75 11.03
N GLY A 21 -19.84 -9.30 12.22
CA GLY A 21 -19.44 -10.70 12.39
C GLY A 21 -18.21 -11.09 11.56
N THR A 22 -18.38 -12.05 10.64
CA THR A 22 -17.30 -12.57 9.78
C THR A 22 -16.83 -11.55 8.76
N GLN A 23 -17.75 -10.78 8.17
CA GLN A 23 -17.42 -9.75 7.19
C GLN A 23 -16.59 -8.61 7.81
N LEU A 24 -16.88 -8.27 9.06
CA LEU A 24 -16.07 -7.32 9.83
C LEU A 24 -14.63 -7.81 9.97
N ARG A 25 -14.46 -9.10 10.33
CA ARG A 25 -13.13 -9.71 10.44
C ARG A 25 -12.39 -9.67 9.11
N GLU A 26 -13.05 -10.02 8.01
CA GLU A 26 -12.47 -9.95 6.67
C GLU A 26 -12.03 -8.53 6.31
N THR A 27 -12.91 -7.54 6.49
CA THR A 27 -12.61 -6.11 6.25
C THR A 27 -11.38 -5.66 7.05
N CYS A 28 -11.26 -6.07 8.30
CA CYS A 28 -10.08 -5.79 9.13
C CYS A 28 -8.80 -6.42 8.56
N HIS A 29 -8.86 -7.64 8.03
CA HIS A 29 -7.68 -8.30 7.42
C HIS A 29 -7.27 -7.63 6.10
N ILE A 30 -8.24 -7.24 5.27
CA ILE A 30 -8.00 -6.47 4.04
C ILE A 30 -7.26 -5.18 4.39
N ASN A 31 -7.86 -4.37 5.27
CA ASN A 31 -7.29 -3.09 5.69
C ASN A 31 -5.93 -3.23 6.36
N ARG A 32 -5.70 -4.32 7.12
CA ARG A 32 -4.37 -4.61 7.70
C ARG A 32 -3.31 -4.80 6.63
N SER A 33 -3.59 -5.56 5.58
CA SER A 33 -2.59 -5.81 4.52
C SER A 33 -2.29 -4.55 3.70
N LEU A 34 -3.30 -3.73 3.40
CA LEU A 34 -3.14 -2.43 2.73
C LEU A 34 -2.41 -1.40 3.61
N HIS A 35 -2.63 -1.46 4.93
CA HIS A 35 -1.89 -0.63 5.88
C HIS A 35 -0.39 -0.99 5.91
N CYS A 36 -0.06 -2.27 6.01
CA CYS A 36 1.34 -2.73 5.94
C CYS A 36 2.00 -2.30 4.62
N LEU A 37 1.27 -2.36 3.51
CA LEU A 37 1.75 -1.87 2.21
C LEU A 37 2.05 -0.37 2.24
N SER A 38 1.16 0.43 2.85
CA SER A 38 1.37 1.87 3.05
C SER A 38 2.62 2.15 3.90
N GLN A 39 2.82 1.39 4.97
CA GLN A 39 4.00 1.52 5.84
C GLN A 39 5.30 1.21 5.08
N VAL A 40 5.30 0.20 4.21
CA VAL A 40 6.44 -0.11 3.33
C VAL A 40 6.75 1.09 2.44
N ILE A 41 5.76 1.65 1.74
CA ILE A 41 5.94 2.81 0.84
C ILE A 41 6.48 4.03 1.61
N GLN A 42 5.94 4.31 2.80
CA GLN A 42 6.43 5.39 3.67
C GLN A 42 7.88 5.14 4.14
N ALA A 43 8.18 3.90 4.55
CA ALA A 43 9.52 3.47 4.92
C ALA A 43 10.50 3.48 3.74
N MET A 44 10.05 3.46 2.50
CA MET A 44 10.93 3.66 1.35
C MET A 44 11.19 5.14 1.07
N ASN A 45 10.17 5.98 1.25
CA ASN A 45 10.25 7.40 0.91
C ASN A 45 10.89 8.28 2.00
N ALA A 46 10.84 7.90 3.28
CA ALA A 46 11.43 8.75 4.32
C ALA A 46 12.98 8.81 4.19
N PRO A 47 13.60 9.94 4.59
CA PRO A 47 15.00 10.22 4.33
C PRO A 47 15.94 9.18 4.93
N LYS A 48 17.12 9.00 4.31
CA LYS A 48 18.18 8.15 4.84
C LYS A 48 18.64 8.70 6.19
N CYS A 49 18.70 7.86 7.22
CA CYS A 49 19.24 8.26 8.51
C CYS A 49 20.76 8.38 8.37
N SER A 50 21.27 9.61 8.24
CA SER A 50 22.67 9.89 7.88
C SER A 50 23.70 9.42 8.92
N LYS A 51 23.27 9.12 10.15
CA LYS A 51 24.17 8.89 11.29
C LYS A 51 24.82 7.51 11.34
N THR A 52 24.29 6.50 10.66
CA THR A 52 24.78 5.11 10.81
C THR A 52 25.17 4.42 9.51
N GLY A 53 24.99 5.06 8.35
CA GLY A 53 25.30 4.49 7.04
C GLY A 53 24.53 3.21 6.70
N LYS A 54 23.63 2.73 7.57
CA LYS A 54 22.85 1.51 7.39
C LYS A 54 21.69 1.75 6.44
N SER A 55 21.42 0.75 5.60
CA SER A 55 20.20 0.70 4.80
C SER A 55 18.98 0.82 5.71
N LYS A 56 17.98 1.59 5.27
CA LYS A 56 16.76 1.83 6.03
C LYS A 56 15.97 0.53 6.13
N PHE A 57 15.54 0.17 7.34
CA PHE A 57 14.67 -0.99 7.54
C PHE A 57 13.31 -0.73 6.90
N VAL A 58 12.88 -1.61 6.00
CA VAL A 58 11.56 -1.58 5.36
C VAL A 58 10.80 -2.85 5.78
N PRO A 59 9.61 -2.72 6.39
CA PRO A 59 8.93 -3.82 7.07
C PRO A 59 8.13 -4.73 6.11
N TYR A 60 8.75 -5.28 5.07
CA TYR A 60 8.05 -6.15 4.11
C TYR A 60 7.44 -7.41 4.76
N ARG A 61 7.96 -7.84 5.90
CA ARG A 61 7.56 -9.09 6.59
C ARG A 61 6.26 -8.96 7.39
N ASP A 62 5.72 -7.75 7.54
CA ASP A 62 4.53 -7.52 8.38
C ASP A 62 3.24 -8.04 7.73
N SER A 63 3.25 -8.27 6.41
CA SER A 63 2.16 -8.93 5.69
C SER A 63 2.67 -9.83 4.56
N LYS A 64 1.89 -10.88 4.24
CA LYS A 64 2.17 -11.74 3.08
C LYS A 64 2.17 -10.94 1.76
N LEU A 65 1.27 -9.97 1.64
CA LEU A 65 1.18 -9.09 0.47
C LEU A 65 2.49 -8.33 0.23
N THR A 66 3.02 -7.68 1.27
CA THR A 66 4.27 -6.92 1.17
C THR A 66 5.49 -7.81 0.92
N MET A 67 5.48 -9.07 1.41
CA MET A 67 6.53 -10.03 1.08
C MET A 67 6.52 -10.43 -0.40
N LEU A 68 5.33 -10.63 -0.98
CA LEU A 68 5.17 -10.95 -2.41
C LEU A 68 5.61 -9.78 -3.31
N LEU A 69 5.37 -8.55 -2.86
CA LEU A 69 5.71 -7.32 -3.59
C LEU A 69 7.13 -6.82 -3.36
N LEU A 70 7.97 -7.53 -2.58
CA LEU A 70 9.34 -7.11 -2.24
C LEU A 70 10.18 -6.81 -3.49
N ASP A 71 10.03 -7.65 -4.53
CA ASP A 71 10.77 -7.50 -5.80
C ASP A 71 10.24 -6.34 -6.65
N SER A 72 8.97 -5.94 -6.44
CA SER A 72 8.30 -4.87 -7.18
C SER A 72 8.52 -3.49 -6.57
N LEU A 73 8.59 -3.41 -5.24
CA LEU A 73 8.71 -2.15 -4.51
C LEU A 73 10.12 -2.03 -3.94
N GLY A 74 11.05 -1.42 -4.68
CA GLY A 74 12.44 -1.23 -4.25
C GLY A 74 13.38 -2.37 -4.64
N GLY A 75 12.91 -3.30 -5.46
CA GLY A 75 13.69 -4.37 -6.07
C GLY A 75 13.98 -4.09 -7.53
N ASN A 76 14.43 -5.11 -8.27
CA ASN A 76 14.84 -4.98 -9.67
C ASN A 76 13.67 -5.24 -10.65
N CYS A 77 12.57 -4.52 -10.49
CA CYS A 77 11.39 -4.66 -11.33
C CYS A 77 10.92 -3.30 -11.86
N LYS A 78 10.29 -3.27 -13.03
CA LYS A 78 9.50 -2.10 -13.44
C LYS A 78 8.10 -2.29 -12.90
N THR A 79 7.61 -1.32 -12.13
CA THR A 79 6.32 -1.43 -11.47
C THR A 79 5.40 -0.28 -11.88
N LEU A 80 4.19 -0.64 -12.27
CA LEU A 80 3.09 0.27 -12.57
C LEU A 80 2.00 0.06 -11.52
N MET A 81 1.46 1.15 -11.00
CA MET A 81 0.27 1.14 -10.16
C MET A 81 -0.86 1.83 -10.89
N ILE A 82 -2.06 1.25 -10.84
CA ILE A 82 -3.30 1.86 -11.31
C ILE A 82 -4.08 2.32 -10.08
N ALA A 83 -4.38 3.62 -10.01
CA ALA A 83 -5.17 4.20 -8.92
C ALA A 83 -6.63 4.30 -9.35
N CYS A 84 -7.51 3.51 -8.72
CA CYS A 84 -8.95 3.55 -8.96
C CYS A 84 -9.60 4.54 -7.98
N VAL A 85 -10.19 5.62 -8.50
CA VAL A 85 -10.81 6.69 -7.72
C VAL A 85 -12.24 6.95 -8.17
N ASN A 86 -13.04 7.60 -7.31
CA ASN A 86 -14.43 7.96 -7.62
C ASN A 86 -14.58 9.49 -7.65
N ALA A 87 -15.16 10.01 -8.73
CA ALA A 87 -15.34 11.45 -8.92
C ALA A 87 -16.50 12.07 -8.11
N SER A 88 -17.35 11.26 -7.47
CA SER A 88 -18.46 11.76 -6.67
C SER A 88 -17.95 12.45 -5.39
N PRO A 89 -18.52 13.63 -5.01
CA PRO A 89 -18.13 14.37 -3.81
C PRO A 89 -18.17 13.54 -2.52
N GLN A 90 -19.08 12.57 -2.44
CA GLN A 90 -19.21 11.68 -1.27
C GLN A 90 -17.94 10.86 -1.01
N PHE A 91 -17.16 10.56 -2.05
CA PHE A 91 -15.93 9.76 -1.98
C PHE A 91 -14.68 10.60 -2.20
N ALA A 92 -14.78 11.93 -2.11
CA ALA A 92 -13.64 12.82 -2.35
C ALA A 92 -12.50 12.58 -1.35
N VAL A 93 -12.85 12.27 -0.09
CA VAL A 93 -11.86 12.00 0.96
C VAL A 93 -11.09 10.71 0.67
N GLU A 94 -11.80 9.62 0.35
CA GLU A 94 -11.22 8.32 0.01
C GLU A 94 -10.39 8.41 -1.27
N SER A 95 -10.89 9.10 -2.29
CA SER A 95 -10.17 9.33 -3.55
C SER A 95 -8.89 10.13 -3.33
N THR A 96 -8.91 11.14 -2.45
CA THR A 96 -7.70 11.89 -2.07
C THR A 96 -6.68 10.97 -1.40
N ARG A 97 -7.10 10.11 -0.47
CA ARG A 97 -6.21 9.13 0.18
C ARG A 97 -5.58 8.17 -0.83
N THR A 98 -6.34 7.68 -1.81
CA THR A 98 -5.84 6.82 -2.88
C THR A 98 -4.78 7.55 -3.74
N LEU A 99 -5.03 8.81 -4.07
CA LEU A 99 -4.06 9.63 -4.83
C LEU A 99 -2.78 9.90 -4.02
N GLU A 100 -2.89 10.21 -2.73
CA GLU A 100 -1.73 10.36 -1.84
C GLU A 100 -0.89 9.09 -1.76
N PHE A 101 -1.54 7.94 -1.63
CA PHE A 101 -0.87 6.66 -1.67
C PHE A 101 -0.16 6.43 -3.02
N ALA A 102 -0.83 6.69 -4.14
CA ALA A 102 -0.25 6.56 -5.48
C ALA A 102 0.95 7.50 -5.70
N MET A 103 0.88 8.73 -5.19
CA MET A 103 2.02 9.67 -5.18
C MET A 103 3.21 9.12 -4.37
N GLY A 104 2.95 8.41 -3.28
CA GLY A 104 3.98 7.71 -2.52
C GLY A 104 4.66 6.61 -3.34
N VAL A 105 3.87 5.79 -4.05
CA VAL A 105 4.40 4.73 -4.93
C VAL A 105 5.24 5.32 -6.07
N ALA A 106 4.78 6.40 -6.70
CA ALA A 106 5.49 7.05 -7.80
C ALA A 106 6.88 7.61 -7.42
N LYS A 107 7.13 7.85 -6.13
CA LYS A 107 8.42 8.34 -5.60
C LYS A 107 9.41 7.23 -5.26
N ILE A 108 8.96 5.96 -5.28
CA ILE A 108 9.82 4.82 -5.04
C ILE A 108 10.90 4.75 -6.12
N LYS A 109 12.13 4.53 -5.68
CA LYS A 109 13.27 4.25 -6.54
C LYS A 109 13.61 2.78 -6.44
N ASN A 110 13.72 2.15 -7.61
CA ASN A 110 14.21 0.79 -7.78
C ASN A 110 15.69 0.81 -8.14
#